data_AF-E5C472-F1
#
_entry.id   AF-E5C472-F1
#
_cell.length_a   1.000
_cell.length_b   1.000
_cell.length_c   1.000
_cell.angle_alpha   90.00
_cell.angle_beta   90.00
_cell.angle_gamma   90.00
#
_symmetry.space_group_name_H-M   'P 1'
#
loop_
_entity.id
_entity.type
_entity.pdbx_description
1 polymer ?
#
loop_
_entity_poly.entity_id
_entity_poly.type
_entity_poly.pdbx_seq_one_letter_code
_entity_poly.pdbx_strand_id
1 'polypeptide(L)'
;MNLVDIDVAGYDTLLLDRDGVINKLCPNDYVKCWEEFEFLPGIFEALVKWNKHFRHIFIVTNQRGVGKGVMTEQALRGLHCRMCEEIISHGGRIDKIYYCTALTEKDNRRKPGNGMFLDILRDYPDVEKERCLMIGDSESDMKFAENCGIKGILL
;
A
#
# COMPACT_ATOMS: atom_id res chain seq x y z
N MET A 1 15.79 4.77 4.46
CA MET A 1 15.26 5.14 5.81
C MET A 1 14.59 3.91 6.42
N ASN A 2 14.63 3.67 7.74
CA ASN A 2 13.88 2.54 8.31
C ASN A 2 12.43 2.96 8.58
N LEU A 3 11.48 2.07 8.30
CA LEU A 3 10.04 2.33 8.53
C LEU A 3 9.74 2.73 9.97
N VAL A 4 10.36 2.06 10.95
CA VAL A 4 10.12 2.27 12.38
C VAL A 4 10.50 3.68 12.88
N ASP A 5 11.37 4.38 12.15
CA ASP A 5 11.91 5.69 12.47
C ASP A 5 11.10 6.84 11.86
N ILE A 6 10.11 6.53 11.02
CA ILE A 6 9.24 7.55 10.41
C ILE A 6 8.39 8.21 11.49
N ASP A 7 8.48 9.54 11.56
CA ASP A 7 7.58 10.33 12.40
C ASP A 7 6.17 10.32 11.79
N VAL A 8 5.27 9.68 12.52
CA VAL A 8 3.86 9.55 12.14
C VAL A 8 2.95 10.44 12.99
N ALA A 9 3.52 11.27 13.88
CA ALA A 9 2.73 12.12 14.74
C ALA A 9 1.84 13.09 13.93
N GLY A 10 0.58 13.20 14.32
CA GLY A 10 -0.41 14.07 13.67
C GLY A 10 -1.19 13.42 12.52
N TYR A 11 -0.89 12.16 12.18
CA TYR A 11 -1.65 11.39 11.20
C TYR A 11 -2.47 10.29 11.90
N ASP A 12 -3.68 10.01 11.41
CA ASP A 12 -4.52 8.94 11.93
C ASP A 12 -4.94 7.92 10.86
N THR A 13 -4.63 8.19 9.59
CA THR A 13 -4.84 7.28 8.46
C THR A 13 -3.53 7.06 7.69
N LEU A 14 -3.10 5.81 7.56
CA LEU A 14 -1.89 5.42 6.86
C LEU A 14 -2.21 4.73 5.53
N LEU A 15 -1.54 5.14 4.46
CA LEU A 15 -1.56 4.51 3.15
C LEU A 15 -0.15 4.00 2.86
N LEU A 16 -0.03 2.73 2.51
CA LEU A 16 1.23 2.08 2.18
C LEU A 16 1.20 1.60 0.72
N ASP A 17 2.29 1.76 -0.03
CA ASP A 17 2.50 0.84 -1.16
C ASP A 17 2.79 -0.58 -0.64
N ARG A 18 2.73 -1.55 -1.55
CA ARG A 18 3.06 -2.95 -1.27
C ARG A 18 4.50 -3.27 -1.66
N ASP A 19 4.79 -3.20 -2.96
CA ASP A 19 6.11 -3.53 -3.51
C ASP A 19 7.09 -2.40 -3.20
N GLY A 20 8.24 -2.71 -2.60
CA GLY A 20 9.22 -1.73 -2.13
C GLY A 20 8.96 -1.11 -0.76
N VAL A 21 7.79 -1.36 -0.15
CA VAL A 21 7.40 -0.83 1.18
C VAL A 21 7.07 -1.95 2.17
N ILE A 22 6.19 -2.87 1.79
CA ILE A 22 5.82 -4.04 2.60
C ILE A 22 6.68 -5.25 2.21
N ASN A 23 6.81 -5.50 0.91
CA ASN A 23 7.65 -6.57 0.36
C ASN A 23 8.76 -6.00 -0.50
N LYS A 24 9.80 -6.79 -0.76
CA LYS A 24 10.85 -6.42 -1.70
C LYS A 24 10.27 -6.12 -3.08
N LEU A 25 10.69 -5.01 -3.67
CA LEU A 25 10.41 -4.70 -5.07
C LEU A 25 11.12 -5.72 -5.96
N CYS A 26 10.46 -6.15 -7.04
CA CYS A 26 11.08 -6.92 -8.12
C CYS A 26 11.34 -5.99 -9.32
N PRO A 27 12.56 -5.45 -9.50
CA PRO A 27 12.83 -4.53 -10.60
C PRO A 27 12.59 -5.20 -11.95
N ASN A 28 11.79 -4.56 -12.81
CA ASN A 28 11.40 -5.06 -14.13
C ASN A 28 10.60 -6.38 -14.14
N ASP A 29 10.11 -6.84 -13.00
CA ASP A 29 9.27 -8.04 -12.88
C ASP A 29 8.12 -7.81 -11.88
N TYR A 30 7.39 -8.86 -11.53
CA TYR A 30 6.29 -8.88 -10.58
C TYR A 30 6.48 -10.02 -9.59
N VAL A 31 6.02 -9.83 -8.35
CA VAL A 31 5.84 -10.93 -7.39
C VAL A 31 4.64 -11.75 -7.85
N LYS A 32 4.89 -12.96 -8.37
CA LYS A 32 3.91 -13.81 -9.07
C LYS A 32 3.21 -14.81 -8.17
N CYS A 33 3.89 -15.25 -7.11
CA CYS A 33 3.40 -16.23 -6.17
C CYS A 33 3.94 -15.95 -4.76
N TRP A 34 3.47 -16.74 -3.78
CA TRP A 34 3.83 -16.55 -2.38
C TRP A 34 5.32 -16.83 -2.13
N GLU A 35 5.91 -17.76 -2.88
CA GLU A 35 7.32 -18.15 -2.77
C GLU A 35 8.27 -17.03 -3.21
N GLU A 36 7.79 -16.08 -4.04
CA GLU A 36 8.52 -14.87 -4.43
C GLU A 36 8.27 -13.70 -3.44
N PHE A 37 7.31 -13.84 -2.52
CA PHE A 37 6.92 -12.76 -1.61
C PHE A 37 7.88 -12.70 -0.42
N GLU A 38 8.76 -11.71 -0.40
CA GLU A 38 9.69 -11.47 0.71
C GLU A 38 9.35 -10.16 1.41
N PHE A 39 8.96 -10.21 2.68
CA PHE A 39 8.73 -9.04 3.51
C PHE A 39 10.01 -8.21 3.70
N LEU A 40 9.89 -6.88 3.71
CA LEU A 40 11.02 -6.01 4.00
C LEU A 40 11.40 -6.06 5.49
N PRO A 41 12.70 -5.92 5.81
CA PRO A 41 13.14 -5.86 7.21
C PRO A 41 12.42 -4.76 8.00
N GLY A 42 11.96 -5.09 9.20
CA GLY A 42 11.31 -4.13 10.12
C GLY A 42 9.83 -3.83 9.84
N ILE A 43 9.23 -4.34 8.75
CA ILE A 43 7.81 -4.06 8.44
C ILE A 43 6.85 -4.55 9.54
N PHE A 44 7.09 -5.74 10.09
CA PHE A 44 6.25 -6.28 11.16
C PHE A 44 6.32 -5.41 12.41
N GLU A 45 7.52 -5.01 12.82
CA GLU A 45 7.72 -4.12 13.97
C GLU A 45 7.03 -2.77 13.75
N ALA A 46 7.18 -2.19 12.56
CA ALA A 46 6.54 -0.93 12.19
C ALA A 46 5.01 -1.04 12.25
N LEU A 47 4.42 -2.07 11.65
CA LEU A 47 2.96 -2.29 11.66
C LEU A 47 2.41 -2.54 13.07
N VAL A 48 3.12 -3.30 13.92
CA VAL A 48 2.72 -3.50 15.32
C VAL A 48 2.72 -2.18 16.10
N LYS A 49 3.73 -1.33 15.89
CA LYS A 49 3.83 0.00 16.51
C LYS A 49 2.70 0.91 16.02
N TRP A 50 2.50 0.96 14.71
CA TRP A 50 1.52 1.81 14.03
C TRP A 50 0.07 1.41 14.30
N ASN A 51 -0.19 0.13 14.54
CA ASN A 51 -1.52 -0.36 14.92
C ASN A 51 -2.13 0.37 16.12
N LYS A 52 -1.31 0.80 17.08
CA LYS A 52 -1.81 1.51 18.27
C LYS A 52 -2.06 3.00 18.02
N HIS A 53 -1.53 3.53 16.91
CA HIS A 53 -1.55 4.95 16.59
C HIS A 53 -2.60 5.29 15.54
N PHE A 54 -2.56 4.58 14.41
CA PHE A 54 -3.46 4.84 13.30
C PHE A 54 -4.83 4.26 13.60
N ARG A 55 -5.87 4.99 13.20
CA ARG A 55 -7.24 4.50 13.12
C ARG A 55 -7.39 3.53 11.95
N HIS A 56 -6.82 3.90 10.79
CA HIS A 56 -6.88 3.12 9.56
C HIS A 56 -5.50 2.92 8.93
N ILE A 57 -5.23 1.70 8.46
CA ILE A 57 -4.04 1.33 7.68
C ILE A 57 -4.50 0.65 6.40
N PHE A 58 -4.25 1.31 5.26
CA PHE A 58 -4.60 0.83 3.93
C PHE A 58 -3.37 0.52 3.10
N ILE A 59 -3.51 -0.43 2.19
CA ILE A 59 -2.55 -0.64 1.10
C ILE A 59 -3.14 -0.04 -0.19
N VAL A 60 -2.34 0.73 -0.92
CA VAL A 60 -2.69 1.32 -2.23
C VAL A 60 -1.62 0.94 -3.26
N THR A 61 -1.93 -0.01 -4.14
CA THR A 61 -0.88 -0.65 -4.97
C THR A 61 -1.24 -0.86 -6.45
N ASN A 62 -0.27 -0.64 -7.34
CA ASN A 62 -0.40 -0.88 -8.77
C ASN A 62 0.01 -2.32 -9.14
N GLN A 63 -0.94 -3.20 -9.42
CA GLN A 63 -0.73 -4.63 -9.70
C GLN A 63 -0.87 -4.97 -11.20
N ARG A 64 0.04 -4.37 -11.99
CA ARG A 64 0.05 -4.48 -13.46
C ARG A 64 0.31 -5.89 -13.99
N GLY A 65 0.91 -6.77 -13.18
CA GLY A 65 1.15 -8.17 -13.55
C GLY A 65 -0.14 -8.87 -13.96
N VAL A 66 -1.27 -8.52 -13.32
CA VAL A 66 -2.61 -9.01 -13.71
C VAL A 66 -3.02 -8.48 -15.08
N GLY A 67 -2.95 -7.16 -15.30
CA GLY A 67 -3.32 -6.56 -16.59
C GLY A 67 -2.44 -7.02 -17.75
N LYS A 68 -1.19 -7.43 -17.47
CA LYS A 68 -0.27 -8.01 -18.46
C LYS A 68 -0.47 -9.51 -18.70
N GLY A 69 -1.35 -10.17 -17.95
CA GLY A 69 -1.56 -11.62 -18.04
C GLY A 69 -0.44 -12.46 -17.43
N VAL A 70 0.46 -11.86 -16.64
CA VAL A 70 1.56 -12.56 -15.94
C VAL A 70 1.05 -13.36 -14.75
N MET A 71 -0.08 -12.94 -14.16
CA MET A 71 -0.80 -13.66 -13.12
C MET A 71 -2.31 -13.40 -13.23
N THR A 72 -3.13 -14.25 -12.60
CA THR A 72 -4.56 -14.03 -12.51
C THR A 72 -4.90 -13.12 -11.33
N GLU A 73 -6.04 -12.45 -11.39
CA GLU A 73 -6.53 -11.67 -10.25
C GLU A 73 -6.82 -12.57 -9.03
N GLN A 74 -7.23 -13.82 -9.26
CA GLN A 74 -7.39 -14.81 -8.18
C GLN A 74 -6.06 -15.12 -7.48
N ALA A 75 -4.98 -15.28 -8.23
CA ALA A 75 -3.64 -15.47 -7.67
C ALA A 75 -3.20 -14.24 -6.86
N LEU A 76 -3.44 -13.03 -7.38
CA LEU A 76 -3.17 -11.78 -6.65
C LEU A 76 -3.92 -11.73 -5.32
N ARG A 77 -5.22 -12.05 -5.32
CA ARG A 77 -6.04 -12.08 -4.09
C ARG A 77 -5.55 -13.12 -3.10
N GLY A 78 -5.12 -14.30 -3.56
CA GLY A 78 -4.52 -15.32 -2.71
C GLY A 78 -3.23 -14.84 -2.05
N LEU A 79 -2.37 -14.15 -2.80
CA LEU A 79 -1.15 -13.54 -2.29
C LEU A 79 -1.46 -12.44 -1.26
N HIS A 80 -2.42 -11.56 -1.54
CA HIS A 80 -2.89 -10.55 -0.59
C HIS A 80 -3.45 -11.16 0.70
N CYS A 81 -4.20 -12.26 0.61
CA CYS A 81 -4.74 -12.96 1.78
C CYS A 81 -3.61 -13.47 2.68
N ARG A 82 -2.64 -14.21 2.11
CA ARG A 82 -1.48 -14.72 2.86
C ARG A 82 -0.63 -13.61 3.46
N MET A 83 -0.42 -12.52 2.72
CA MET A 83 0.28 -11.34 3.21
C MET A 83 -0.42 -10.77 4.46
N CYS A 84 -1.74 -10.61 4.42
CA CYS A 84 -2.50 -10.14 5.58
C CYS A 84 -2.47 -11.13 6.74
N GLU A 85 -2.56 -12.44 6.47
CA GLU A 85 -2.46 -13.49 7.50
C GLU A 85 -1.11 -13.42 8.23
N GLU A 86 0.00 -13.25 7.50
CA GLU A 86 1.32 -13.08 8.11
C GLU A 86 1.46 -11.77 8.89
N ILE A 87 0.89 -10.67 8.38
CA ILE A 87 0.88 -9.40 9.13
C ILE A 87 0.12 -9.55 10.45
N ILE A 88 -1.03 -10.23 10.43
CA ILE A 88 -1.87 -10.47 11.62
C ILE A 88 -1.18 -11.44 12.59
N SER A 89 -0.52 -12.49 12.10
CA SER A 89 0.20 -13.46 12.96
C SER A 89 1.32 -12.79 13.77
N HIS A 90 1.89 -11.70 13.25
CA HIS A 90 2.90 -10.89 13.91
C HIS A 90 2.31 -9.72 14.73
N GLY A 91 0.98 -9.59 14.83
CA GLY A 91 0.30 -8.56 15.62
C GLY A 91 0.06 -7.24 14.87
N GLY A 92 0.34 -7.19 13.57
CA GLY A 92 -0.01 -6.10 12.67
C GLY A 92 -1.46 -6.17 12.18
N ARG A 93 -1.91 -5.16 11.43
CA ARG A 93 -3.20 -5.19 10.72
C ARG A 93 -3.14 -4.39 9.43
N ILE A 94 -4.01 -4.75 8.49
CA ILE A 94 -4.34 -3.96 7.30
C ILE A 94 -5.86 -3.93 7.21
N ASP A 95 -6.45 -2.75 7.22
CA ASP A 95 -7.91 -2.58 7.23
C ASP A 95 -8.51 -2.83 5.84
N LYS A 96 -7.80 -2.43 4.77
CA LYS A 96 -8.19 -2.76 3.40
C LYS A 96 -7.04 -2.61 2.39
N ILE A 97 -7.12 -3.40 1.32
CA ILE A 97 -6.23 -3.28 0.16
C ILE A 97 -7.02 -2.70 -1.01
N TYR A 98 -6.55 -1.58 -1.52
CA TYR A 98 -6.97 -1.01 -2.79
C TYR A 98 -5.88 -1.26 -3.81
N TYR A 99 -6.24 -1.87 -4.93
CA TYR A 99 -5.30 -2.12 -6.01
C TYR A 99 -5.88 -1.76 -7.37
N CYS A 100 -4.98 -1.47 -8.31
CA CYS A 100 -5.31 -1.21 -9.70
C CYS A 100 -4.50 -2.12 -10.63
N THR A 101 -5.17 -2.81 -11.55
CA THR A 101 -4.55 -3.73 -12.52
C THR A 101 -4.36 -3.10 -13.90
N ALA A 102 -4.84 -1.87 -14.10
CA ALA A 102 -4.80 -1.19 -15.39
C ALA A 102 -3.37 -0.96 -15.89
N LEU A 103 -3.18 -1.11 -17.20
CA LEU A 103 -1.88 -0.93 -17.85
C LEU A 103 -1.55 0.53 -18.15
N THR A 104 -2.56 1.40 -18.21
CA THR A 104 -2.46 2.80 -18.61
C THR A 104 -3.03 3.71 -17.54
N GLU A 105 -2.55 4.94 -17.47
CA GLU A 105 -3.03 5.99 -16.55
C GLU A 105 -4.38 6.59 -16.94
N LYS A 106 -5.02 6.11 -18.04
CA LYS A 106 -6.41 6.44 -18.35
C LYS A 106 -7.38 5.98 -17.27
N ASP A 107 -7.03 4.91 -16.55
CA ASP A 107 -7.73 4.52 -15.33
C ASP A 107 -7.20 5.36 -14.17
N ASN A 108 -8.03 6.26 -13.66
CA ASN A 108 -7.65 7.16 -12.58
C ASN A 108 -7.32 6.43 -11.26
N ARG A 109 -7.67 5.14 -11.11
CA ARG A 109 -7.23 4.35 -9.94
C ARG A 109 -5.76 3.98 -10.00
N ARG A 110 -5.14 3.99 -11.18
CA ARG A 110 -3.72 3.66 -11.31
C ARG A 110 -2.88 4.85 -10.81
N LYS A 111 -2.01 4.64 -9.81
CA LYS A 111 -1.05 5.67 -9.38
C LYS A 111 -0.23 6.14 -10.60
N PRO A 112 -0.07 7.45 -10.82
CA PRO A 112 -0.29 8.54 -9.86
C PRO A 112 -1.73 9.09 -9.76
N GLY A 113 -2.71 8.53 -10.47
CA GLY A 113 -4.12 8.92 -10.34
C GLY A 113 -4.71 8.64 -8.95
N ASN A 114 -5.59 9.52 -8.47
CA ASN A 114 -6.09 9.50 -7.08
C ASN A 114 -7.31 8.59 -6.85
N GLY A 115 -7.71 7.79 -7.84
CA GLY A 115 -8.95 7.00 -7.79
C GLY A 115 -9.01 6.01 -6.62
N MET A 116 -7.89 5.38 -6.25
CA MET A 116 -7.86 4.50 -5.07
C MET A 116 -8.10 5.27 -3.75
N PHE A 117 -7.71 6.55 -3.67
CA PHE A 117 -8.00 7.37 -2.51
C PHE A 117 -9.46 7.82 -2.48
N LEU A 118 -10.05 8.12 -3.64
CA LEU A 118 -11.49 8.39 -3.73
C LEU A 118 -12.32 7.16 -3.31
N ASP A 119 -11.85 5.95 -3.62
CA ASP A 119 -12.43 4.72 -3.12
C ASP A 119 -12.33 4.62 -1.58
N ILE A 120 -11.20 5.00 -0.99
CA ILE A 120 -11.03 5.08 0.47
C ILE A 120 -12.05 6.03 1.09
N LEU A 121 -12.15 7.28 0.60
CA LEU A 121 -13.06 8.28 1.15
C LEU A 121 -14.53 7.89 1.05
N ARG A 122 -14.90 7.14 0.00
CA ARG A 122 -16.26 6.59 -0.14
C ARG A 122 -16.53 5.50 0.88
N ASP A 123 -15.58 4.58 1.06
CA ASP A 123 -15.76 3.39 1.89
C ASP A 123 -15.57 3.70 3.39
N TYR A 124 -14.79 4.75 3.72
CA TYR A 124 -14.46 5.22 5.07
C TYR A 124 -14.69 6.74 5.18
N PRO A 125 -15.95 7.19 5.36
CA PRO A 125 -16.31 8.61 5.40
C PRO A 125 -15.70 9.40 6.59
N ASP A 126 -15.13 8.69 7.56
CA ASP A 126 -14.42 9.22 8.72
C ASP A 126 -12.95 9.54 8.45
N VAL A 127 -12.44 9.26 7.25
CA VAL A 127 -11.06 9.60 6.85
C VAL A 127 -10.94 11.09 6.52
N GLU A 128 -10.07 11.78 7.26
CA GLU A 128 -9.71 13.18 7.04
C GLU A 128 -8.43 13.27 6.22
N LYS A 129 -8.49 13.94 5.06
CA LYS A 129 -7.36 14.07 4.13
C LYS A 129 -6.11 14.68 4.80
N GLU A 130 -6.29 15.67 5.64
CA GLU A 130 -5.23 16.40 6.35
C GLU A 130 -4.48 15.50 7.34
N ARG A 131 -5.08 14.37 7.73
CA ARG A 131 -4.52 13.37 8.65
C ARG A 131 -4.07 12.08 7.95
N CYS A 132 -4.06 12.08 6.62
CA CYS A 132 -3.56 10.97 5.83
C CYS A 132 -2.06 11.09 5.56
N LEU A 133 -1.36 9.97 5.68
CA LEU A 133 0.04 9.80 5.34
C LEU A 133 0.22 8.68 4.32
N MET A 134 0.89 8.96 3.21
CA MET A 134 1.33 7.96 2.22
C MET A 134 2.81 7.64 2.42
N ILE A 135 3.15 6.36 2.47
CA ILE A 135 4.53 5.86 2.42
C ILE A 135 4.68 5.01 1.14
N GLY A 136 5.63 5.39 0.29
CA GLY A 136 5.91 4.75 -1.00
C GLY A 136 7.41 4.68 -1.28
N ASP A 137 7.80 3.90 -2.29
CA ASP A 137 9.19 3.76 -2.75
C ASP A 137 9.43 4.43 -4.12
N SER A 138 8.38 4.95 -4.76
CA SER A 138 8.45 5.46 -6.13
C SER A 138 7.97 6.91 -6.27
N GLU A 139 8.40 7.57 -7.36
CA GLU A 139 7.87 8.88 -7.76
C GLU A 139 6.35 8.82 -8.01
N SER A 140 5.84 7.66 -8.44
CA SER A 140 4.41 7.48 -8.68
C SER A 140 3.57 7.55 -7.40
N ASP A 141 4.15 7.14 -6.27
CA ASP A 141 3.52 7.25 -4.95
C ASP A 141 3.49 8.69 -4.46
N MET A 142 4.57 9.42 -4.68
CA MET A 142 4.66 10.82 -4.25
C MET A 142 3.69 11.69 -5.06
N LYS A 143 3.59 11.45 -6.37
CA LYS A 143 2.58 12.09 -7.23
C LYS A 143 1.16 11.66 -6.86
N PHE A 144 0.94 10.40 -6.48
CA PHE A 144 -0.35 9.96 -5.94
C PHE A 144 -0.70 10.75 -4.68
N ALA A 145 0.23 10.86 -3.72
CA ALA A 145 0.03 11.63 -2.49
C ALA A 145 -0.30 13.10 -2.79
N GLU A 146 0.46 13.73 -3.71
CA GLU A 146 0.21 15.09 -4.18
C GLU A 146 -1.18 15.25 -4.81
N ASN A 147 -1.57 14.34 -5.71
CA ASN A 147 -2.88 14.37 -6.38
C ASN A 147 -4.05 14.10 -5.42
N CYS A 148 -3.79 13.39 -4.32
CA CYS A 148 -4.74 13.24 -3.22
C CYS A 148 -4.71 14.48 -2.29
N GLY A 149 -3.63 15.25 -2.32
CA GLY A 149 -3.26 16.35 -1.42
C GLY A 149 -2.99 15.90 0.02
N ILE A 150 -2.44 14.71 0.18
CA ILE A 150 -2.03 14.13 1.47
C ILE A 150 -0.51 14.21 1.61
N LYS A 151 0.02 14.00 2.82
CA LYS A 151 1.48 13.94 2.99
C LYS A 151 2.03 12.67 2.35
N GLY A 152 3.11 12.80 1.56
CA GLY A 152 3.91 11.67 1.08
C GLY A 152 5.28 11.60 1.74
N ILE A 153 5.76 10.39 2.02
CA ILE A 153 7.13 10.07 2.43
C ILE A 153 7.69 9.01 1.47
N LEU A 154 8.85 9.31 0.89
CA LEU A 154 9.60 8.40 0.02
C LEU A 154 10.66 7.65 0.84
N LEU A 155 10.74 6.32 0.71
CA LEU A 155 11.67 5.46 1.44
C LEU A 155 13.11 5.41 0.89
#